data_AF-A0A6S6TC35-F1
#
_entry.id   AF-A0A6S6TC35-F1
#
_cell.length_a   1.000
_cell.length_b   1.000
_cell.length_c   1.000
_cell.angle_alpha   90.00
_cell.angle_beta   90.00
_cell.angle_gamma   90.00
#
_symmetry.space_group_name_H-M   'P 1'
#
loop_
_entity.id
_entity.type
_entity.pdbx_description
1 polymer ?
#
loop_
_entity_poly.entity_id
_entity_poly.type
_entity_poly.pdbx_seq_one_letter_code
_entity_poly.pdbx_strand_id
1 'polypeptide(L)'
;MKNIINLLLLLSFSFLILSCSIQPSTPPSSPQVSTSTSIPQNTRPHLGTPISLPEPKNETIIQQPTPNLPQVPKYGESYFTKKFELPKTIKETSGLIKLDHALWTFNDSGGKAILYQIDEHTGKILKTVNIKNAKNKDWEDIAYDDNYVYIGDIGNNRGNRKDLKIYKIPRASLRTQKNINAEVINYHYADQKNFVSRPKQHNFDAEAMVAHNNKLYIFSKNWQNNQTRLYELSTQTGKQTAKNLSTFNIQGMVTAATLNKELNILLLTTYSSLLNVNVWAFSNYTNNDFFNGDKKQLNFTAPLQGQVEGITFINSYKAYMSSEAIKKFIFSFNASLYELDFSEEFE
;
A
#
# COMPACT_ATOMS: atom_id res chain seq x y z
N MET A 1 40.61 -16.81 -13.02
CA MET A 1 39.45 -17.42 -12.34
C MET A 1 38.36 -16.36 -12.15
N LYS A 2 37.64 -16.11 -13.25
CA LYS A 2 36.40 -15.34 -13.41
C LYS A 2 35.66 -16.12 -14.50
N ASN A 3 34.37 -16.39 -14.31
CA ASN A 3 33.36 -16.81 -15.30
C ASN A 3 32.44 -17.91 -14.75
N ILE A 4 31.40 -17.51 -14.00
CA ILE A 4 30.09 -18.20 -14.03
C ILE A 4 29.02 -17.12 -13.84
N ILE A 5 28.78 -16.32 -14.89
CA ILE A 5 27.54 -15.54 -15.08
C ILE A 5 27.16 -15.79 -16.53
N ASN A 6 26.19 -16.69 -16.75
CA ASN A 6 25.30 -16.76 -17.91
C ASN A 6 24.66 -18.15 -17.95
N LEU A 7 23.63 -18.37 -17.13
CA LEU A 7 22.65 -19.41 -17.40
C LEU A 7 21.37 -19.13 -16.62
N LEU A 8 20.45 -18.37 -17.22
CA LEU A 8 18.99 -18.55 -17.11
C LEU A 8 18.32 -17.42 -17.90
N LEU A 9 18.19 -17.58 -19.23
CA LEU A 9 17.24 -16.79 -20.00
C LEU A 9 16.86 -17.55 -21.27
N LEU A 10 15.88 -18.45 -21.18
CA LEU A 10 15.16 -18.99 -22.33
C LEU A 10 13.96 -19.78 -21.84
N LEU A 11 12.79 -19.15 -21.86
CA LEU A 11 11.47 -19.75 -22.07
C LEU A 11 10.46 -18.60 -22.11
N SER A 12 10.20 -18.09 -23.32
CA SER A 12 8.99 -17.30 -23.57
C SER A 12 8.43 -17.66 -24.95
N PHE A 13 7.11 -17.62 -24.99
CA PHE A 13 6.22 -18.38 -25.86
C PHE A 13 6.13 -17.79 -27.27
N SER A 14 6.02 -18.69 -28.25
CA SER A 14 5.52 -18.37 -29.59
C SER A 14 4.01 -18.11 -29.52
N PHE A 15 3.55 -16.91 -29.88
CA PHE A 15 2.17 -16.65 -30.25
C PHE A 15 2.10 -15.97 -31.62
N LEU A 16 1.33 -16.59 -32.49
CA LEU A 16 0.97 -16.20 -33.85
C LEU A 16 0.05 -14.96 -33.78
N ILE A 17 0.42 -13.85 -34.41
CA ILE A 17 -0.45 -12.69 -34.58
C ILE A 17 -1.01 -12.71 -36.01
N LEU A 18 -2.32 -12.92 -36.14
CA LEU A 18 -3.09 -12.56 -37.34
C LEU A 18 -3.45 -11.07 -37.23
N SER A 19 -2.85 -10.25 -38.08
CA SER A 19 -3.17 -8.83 -38.25
C SER A 19 -4.38 -8.69 -39.18
N CYS A 20 -5.48 -8.14 -38.68
CA CYS A 20 -6.57 -7.61 -39.49
C CYS A 20 -6.54 -6.08 -39.42
N SER A 21 -6.39 -5.48 -40.59
CA SER A 21 -6.26 -4.06 -40.87
C SER A 21 -7.62 -3.37 -40.94
N ILE A 22 -7.81 -2.29 -40.17
CA ILE A 22 -8.85 -1.28 -40.44
C ILE A 22 -8.22 0.11 -40.29
N GLN A 23 -8.38 0.93 -41.33
CA GLN A 23 -7.86 2.27 -41.51
C GLN A 23 -8.56 3.34 -40.61
N PRO A 24 -7.91 4.50 -40.39
CA PRO A 24 -8.42 5.59 -39.57
C PRO A 24 -9.33 6.56 -40.34
N SER A 25 -10.34 7.12 -39.65
CA SER A 25 -11.05 8.32 -40.09
C SER A 25 -10.64 9.52 -39.21
N THR A 26 -10.28 10.62 -39.87
CA THR A 26 -9.89 11.93 -39.30
C THR A 26 -11.02 12.96 -39.60
N PRO A 27 -10.96 14.23 -39.16
CA PRO A 27 -12.01 14.85 -38.33
C PRO A 27 -12.73 16.00 -39.07
N PRO A 28 -13.56 16.80 -38.37
CA PRO A 28 -13.72 18.20 -38.74
C PRO A 28 -13.22 19.18 -37.68
N SER A 29 -12.71 20.28 -38.22
CA SER A 29 -11.98 21.42 -37.69
C SER A 29 -12.88 22.55 -37.14
N SER A 30 -12.38 23.22 -36.08
CA SER A 30 -12.41 24.67 -35.72
C SER A 30 -13.74 25.49 -35.79
N PRO A 31 -13.92 26.58 -35.00
CA PRO A 31 -13.01 27.73 -34.97
C PRO A 31 -12.68 28.33 -33.60
N GLN A 32 -11.54 29.02 -33.59
CA GLN A 32 -11.07 29.95 -32.58
C GLN A 32 -11.98 31.18 -32.49
N VAL A 33 -12.15 31.70 -31.28
CA VAL A 33 -12.59 33.07 -31.03
C VAL A 33 -11.41 33.84 -30.45
N SER A 34 -10.94 34.80 -31.24
CA SER A 34 -10.09 35.90 -30.83
C SER A 34 -10.96 37.01 -30.23
N THR A 35 -10.58 37.56 -29.08
CA THR A 35 -10.89 38.95 -28.77
C THR A 35 -9.70 39.59 -28.06
N SER A 36 -9.18 40.59 -28.76
CA SER A 36 -8.23 41.60 -28.32
C SER A 36 -8.88 42.59 -27.36
N THR A 37 -8.16 43.00 -26.32
CA THR A 37 -8.38 44.31 -25.70
C THR A 37 -7.07 44.93 -25.25
N SER A 38 -6.74 46.02 -25.92
CA SER A 38 -5.66 46.98 -25.70
C SER A 38 -6.11 48.08 -24.73
N ILE A 39 -5.29 48.44 -23.72
CA ILE A 39 -5.37 49.73 -22.99
C ILE A 39 -3.93 50.15 -22.57
N PRO A 40 -3.59 51.46 -22.53
CA PRO A 40 -2.36 51.99 -23.14
C PRO A 40 -1.22 52.37 -22.20
N GLN A 41 -0.10 52.70 -22.85
CA GLN A 41 1.11 53.34 -22.35
C GLN A 41 0.82 54.59 -21.51
N ASN A 42 1.60 54.77 -20.44
CA ASN A 42 1.79 56.08 -19.83
C ASN A 42 3.28 56.37 -19.58
N THR A 43 3.59 57.65 -19.69
CA THR A 43 4.84 58.32 -20.05
C THR A 43 5.93 58.36 -18.98
N ARG A 44 7.20 58.29 -19.41
CA ARG A 44 8.38 58.79 -18.68
C ARG A 44 8.51 60.31 -18.81
N PRO A 45 9.15 60.97 -17.82
CA PRO A 45 10.01 62.10 -18.13
C PRO A 45 11.45 61.94 -17.61
N HIS A 46 12.36 62.26 -18.54
CA HIS A 46 13.64 62.97 -18.44
C HIS A 46 14.84 62.47 -17.62
N LEU A 47 15.97 62.59 -18.34
CA LEU A 47 17.32 62.12 -18.13
C LEU A 47 18.16 63.30 -17.61
N GLY A 48 18.88 63.13 -16.50
CA GLY A 48 19.97 64.01 -16.06
C GLY A 48 21.33 63.43 -16.50
N THR A 49 22.26 64.32 -16.84
CA THR A 49 23.60 64.10 -17.41
C THR A 49 24.56 63.30 -16.47
N PRO A 50 25.63 62.67 -17.01
CA PRO A 50 26.39 61.62 -16.34
C PRO A 50 27.54 62.18 -15.49
N ILE A 51 27.74 61.60 -14.31
CA ILE A 51 28.93 61.81 -13.46
C ILE A 51 29.88 60.63 -13.70
N SER A 52 31.09 60.91 -14.18
CA SER A 52 32.16 59.92 -14.35
C SER A 52 32.78 59.57 -12.98
N LEU A 53 32.83 58.28 -12.66
CA LEU A 53 33.60 57.76 -11.52
C LEU A 53 34.78 56.91 -12.03
N PRO A 54 35.95 56.99 -11.36
CA PRO A 54 37.22 56.44 -11.83
C PRO A 54 37.32 54.91 -11.74
N GLU A 55 38.19 54.35 -12.58
CA GLU A 55 38.46 52.91 -12.74
C GLU A 55 38.92 52.19 -11.46
N PRO A 56 38.57 50.89 -11.31
CA PRO A 56 38.84 50.11 -10.11
C PRO A 56 40.30 49.65 -10.05
N LYS A 57 40.91 49.75 -8.86
CA LYS A 57 42.22 49.16 -8.54
C LYS A 57 42.06 47.90 -7.68
N ASN A 58 42.61 46.81 -8.20
CA ASN A 58 43.02 45.53 -7.61
C ASN A 58 42.35 44.99 -6.33
N GLU A 59 41.52 43.97 -6.57
CA GLU A 59 41.55 42.61 -6.01
C GLU A 59 41.78 42.45 -4.50
N THR A 60 40.66 42.33 -3.79
CA THR A 60 40.54 41.46 -2.62
C THR A 60 39.86 40.17 -3.07
N ILE A 61 40.49 39.02 -2.84
CA ILE A 61 39.89 37.70 -3.09
C ILE A 61 38.72 37.54 -2.13
N ILE A 62 37.51 37.83 -2.60
CA ILE A 62 36.27 37.46 -1.94
C ILE A 62 35.99 36.01 -2.36
N GLN A 63 35.96 35.10 -1.39
CA GLN A 63 35.53 33.72 -1.62
C GLN A 63 34.19 33.76 -2.36
N GLN A 64 34.15 33.16 -3.56
CA GLN A 64 32.90 32.99 -4.28
C GLN A 64 31.94 32.23 -3.36
N PRO A 65 30.69 32.69 -3.16
CA PRO A 65 29.68 31.83 -2.58
C PRO A 65 29.58 30.62 -3.51
N THR A 66 29.89 29.45 -2.97
CA THR A 66 29.62 28.18 -3.64
C THR A 66 28.20 28.26 -4.16
N PRO A 67 27.93 27.96 -5.44
CA PRO A 67 26.56 27.86 -5.91
C PRO A 67 25.81 26.97 -4.92
N ASN A 68 24.66 27.42 -4.43
CA ASN A 68 23.72 26.52 -3.76
C ASN A 68 23.37 25.46 -4.79
N LEU A 69 24.15 24.37 -4.83
CA LEU A 69 23.72 23.12 -5.38
C LEU A 69 22.38 22.87 -4.70
N PRO A 70 21.30 22.61 -5.46
CA PRO A 70 20.06 22.16 -4.86
C PRO A 70 20.44 21.04 -3.92
N GLN A 71 20.23 21.26 -2.62
CA GLN A 71 20.37 20.19 -1.63
C GLN A 71 19.40 19.13 -2.13
N VAL A 72 19.92 18.05 -2.71
CA VAL A 72 19.11 16.88 -3.00
C VAL A 72 18.53 16.52 -1.64
N PRO A 73 17.20 16.56 -1.44
CA PRO A 73 16.63 16.21 -0.16
C PRO A 73 17.18 14.83 0.20
N LYS A 74 18.00 14.79 1.25
CA LYS A 74 18.51 13.55 1.81
C LYS A 74 17.34 12.94 2.55
N TYR A 75 16.47 12.25 1.83
CA TYR A 75 15.45 11.43 2.47
C TYR A 75 16.18 10.47 3.41
N GLY A 76 15.82 10.47 4.70
CA GLY A 76 16.40 9.52 5.65
C GLY A 76 16.14 8.09 5.24
N GLU A 77 16.88 7.14 5.79
CA GLU A 77 16.66 5.74 5.46
C GLU A 77 15.69 5.11 6.46
N SER A 78 14.89 4.17 5.99
CA SER A 78 14.09 3.30 6.84
C SER A 78 14.88 2.05 7.21
N TYR A 79 14.70 1.61 8.46
CA TYR A 79 15.36 0.44 9.02
C TYR A 79 14.31 -0.60 9.36
N PHE A 80 14.64 -1.87 9.14
CA PHE A 80 13.87 -2.95 9.74
C PHE A 80 14.77 -3.88 10.54
N THR A 81 14.21 -4.44 11.60
CA THR A 81 14.88 -5.45 12.44
C THR A 81 13.94 -6.63 12.63
N LYS A 82 14.40 -7.85 12.32
CA LYS A 82 13.67 -9.07 12.68
C LYS A 82 13.62 -9.18 14.20
N LYS A 83 12.41 -9.25 14.77
CA LYS A 83 12.19 -9.34 16.23
C LYS A 83 12.22 -10.79 16.68
N PHE A 84 11.41 -11.63 16.06
CA PHE A 84 11.29 -13.05 16.38
C PHE A 84 10.62 -13.83 15.25
N GLU A 85 10.72 -15.15 15.32
CA GLU A 85 9.92 -16.04 14.49
C GLU A 85 8.54 -16.24 15.12
N LEU A 86 7.51 -16.22 14.29
CA LEU A 86 6.16 -16.54 14.73
C LEU A 86 6.05 -18.05 15.03
N PRO A 87 5.19 -18.44 15.98
CA PRO A 87 4.94 -19.86 16.25
C PRO A 87 4.53 -20.59 14.97
N LYS A 88 4.97 -21.84 14.80
CA LYS A 88 4.66 -22.66 13.60
C LYS A 88 3.16 -22.80 13.30
N THR A 89 2.33 -22.61 14.32
CA THR A 89 0.86 -22.57 14.18
C THR A 89 0.37 -21.36 13.39
N ILE A 90 1.16 -20.30 13.25
CA ILE A 90 0.89 -19.05 12.52
C ILE A 90 1.86 -18.94 11.33
N LYS A 91 1.95 -19.98 10.52
CA LYS A 91 2.91 -20.08 9.40
C LYS A 91 2.50 -19.30 8.14
N GLU A 92 1.20 -19.04 7.99
CA GLU A 92 0.58 -18.36 6.84
C GLU A 92 -0.05 -17.05 7.34
N THR A 93 0.67 -16.36 8.24
CA THR A 93 0.20 -15.13 8.88
C THR A 93 -0.25 -14.12 7.81
N SER A 94 -1.48 -13.65 7.93
CA SER A 94 -2.08 -12.70 7.00
C SER A 94 -2.92 -11.69 7.79
N GLY A 95 -2.75 -10.42 7.48
CA GLY A 95 -3.19 -9.28 8.29
C GLY A 95 -2.54 -9.17 9.67
N LEU A 96 -2.42 -7.95 10.18
CA LEU A 96 -1.86 -7.68 11.50
C LEU A 96 -2.47 -6.41 12.10
N ILE A 97 -2.96 -6.48 13.35
CA ILE A 97 -3.35 -5.28 14.11
C ILE A 97 -2.73 -5.29 15.50
N LYS A 98 -2.43 -4.10 16.03
CA LYS A 98 -2.04 -3.92 17.43
C LYS A 98 -3.21 -3.39 18.25
N LEU A 99 -3.63 -4.15 19.25
CA LEU A 99 -4.65 -3.74 20.23
C LEU A 99 -4.14 -3.99 21.63
N ASP A 100 -4.14 -2.94 22.46
CA ASP A 100 -3.98 -3.07 23.92
C ASP A 100 -2.69 -3.82 24.33
N HIS A 101 -1.57 -3.46 23.68
CA HIS A 101 -0.23 -4.08 23.85
C HIS A 101 -0.10 -5.53 23.41
N ALA A 102 -1.02 -6.01 22.58
CA ALA A 102 -0.91 -7.30 21.92
C ALA A 102 -1.11 -7.15 20.42
N LEU A 103 -0.53 -8.07 19.66
CA LEU A 103 -0.81 -8.18 18.23
C LEU A 103 -1.88 -9.23 18.00
N TRP A 104 -2.69 -9.00 16.98
CA TRP A 104 -3.70 -9.94 16.52
C TRP A 104 -3.49 -10.22 15.04
N THR A 105 -3.48 -11.51 14.70
CA THR A 105 -3.34 -12.01 13.32
C THR A 105 -4.11 -13.30 13.15
N PHE A 106 -4.18 -13.80 11.92
CA PHE A 106 -4.72 -15.10 11.56
C PHE A 106 -3.81 -15.76 10.52
N ASN A 107 -4.04 -17.05 10.24
CA ASN A 107 -3.48 -17.62 9.01
C ASN A 107 -4.45 -17.32 7.85
N ASP A 108 -3.93 -17.17 6.64
CA ASP A 108 -4.66 -17.08 5.37
C ASP A 108 -5.54 -18.35 5.13
N SER A 109 -5.76 -18.75 3.88
CA SER A 109 -6.93 -19.45 3.43
C SER A 109 -6.99 -20.94 3.82
N GLY A 110 -8.22 -21.47 3.83
CA GLY A 110 -8.49 -22.91 4.00
C GLY A 110 -8.35 -23.45 5.43
N GLY A 111 -7.87 -22.63 6.36
CA GLY A 111 -7.72 -22.95 7.78
C GLY A 111 -9.00 -22.79 8.62
N LYS A 112 -8.81 -22.79 9.93
CA LYS A 112 -9.87 -22.46 10.90
C LYS A 112 -10.10 -20.95 10.89
N ALA A 113 -11.34 -20.52 11.13
CA ALA A 113 -11.70 -19.10 11.31
C ALA A 113 -11.31 -18.61 12.72
N ILE A 114 -10.01 -18.49 12.97
CA ILE A 114 -9.46 -18.15 14.29
C ILE A 114 -8.53 -16.95 14.23
N LEU A 115 -8.63 -16.10 15.25
CA LEU A 115 -7.67 -15.04 15.52
C LEU A 115 -6.71 -15.48 16.63
N TYR A 116 -5.43 -15.20 16.46
CA TYR A 116 -4.40 -15.39 17.46
C TYR A 116 -4.02 -14.05 18.07
N GLN A 117 -4.10 -13.95 19.39
CA GLN A 117 -3.46 -12.89 20.14
C GLN A 117 -2.03 -13.33 20.45
N ILE A 118 -1.05 -12.55 20.04
CA ILE A 118 0.36 -12.78 20.33
C ILE A 118 0.94 -11.65 21.16
N ASP A 119 1.85 -12.01 22.05
CA ASP A 119 2.66 -11.08 22.81
C ASP A 119 3.59 -10.31 21.86
N GLU A 120 3.55 -8.98 21.89
CA GLU A 120 4.26 -8.13 20.93
C GLU A 120 5.80 -8.16 21.09
N HIS A 121 6.30 -8.68 22.21
CA HIS A 121 7.74 -8.74 22.52
C HIS A 121 8.34 -10.13 22.33
N THR A 122 7.56 -11.19 22.59
CA THR A 122 8.04 -12.58 22.61
C THR A 122 7.44 -13.44 21.50
N GLY A 123 6.38 -13.00 20.84
CA GLY A 123 5.67 -13.77 19.81
C GLY A 123 4.85 -14.95 20.34
N LYS A 124 4.81 -15.14 21.66
CA LYS A 124 4.03 -16.23 22.28
C LYS A 124 2.54 -16.01 22.05
N ILE A 125 1.82 -17.08 21.68
CA ILE A 125 0.36 -17.05 21.63
C ILE A 125 -0.18 -16.92 23.06
N LEU A 126 -0.87 -15.82 23.32
CA LEU A 126 -1.53 -15.53 24.59
C LEU A 126 -2.96 -16.06 24.60
N LYS A 127 -3.65 -15.98 23.46
CA LYS A 127 -5.06 -16.34 23.33
C LYS A 127 -5.39 -16.73 21.90
N THR A 128 -6.38 -17.61 21.74
CA THR A 128 -7.01 -17.91 20.45
C THR A 128 -8.50 -17.65 20.55
N VAL A 129 -9.06 -16.99 19.55
CA VAL A 129 -10.48 -16.64 19.47
C VAL A 129 -11.07 -17.23 18.20
N ASN A 130 -12.14 -18.01 18.33
CA ASN A 130 -12.86 -18.60 17.21
C ASN A 130 -14.04 -17.73 16.77
N ILE A 131 -14.15 -17.48 15.47
CA ILE A 131 -15.29 -16.76 14.88
C ILE A 131 -16.30 -17.80 14.40
N LYS A 132 -17.26 -18.14 15.26
CA LYS A 132 -18.09 -19.35 15.16
C LYS A 132 -18.88 -19.47 13.86
N ASN A 133 -19.37 -18.34 13.35
CA ASN A 133 -20.22 -18.27 12.15
C ASN A 133 -19.44 -17.84 10.91
N ALA A 134 -18.11 -17.87 10.94
CA ALA A 134 -17.26 -17.54 9.82
C ALA A 134 -16.58 -18.76 9.22
N LYS A 135 -16.21 -18.64 7.95
CA LYS A 135 -15.32 -19.57 7.26
C LYS A 135 -14.13 -18.77 6.74
N ASN A 136 -12.94 -19.33 6.92
CA ASN A 136 -11.71 -18.79 6.35
C ASN A 136 -11.56 -19.32 4.92
N LYS A 137 -12.23 -18.64 3.98
CA LYS A 137 -12.21 -19.03 2.57
C LYS A 137 -10.99 -18.41 1.84
N ASP A 138 -10.76 -17.13 2.06
CA ASP A 138 -9.64 -16.33 1.53
C ASP A 138 -9.51 -15.08 2.44
N TRP A 139 -9.05 -15.29 3.68
CA TRP A 139 -8.88 -14.21 4.66
C TRP A 139 -7.55 -13.52 4.42
N GLU A 140 -7.57 -12.23 4.09
CA GLU A 140 -6.35 -11.54 3.63
C GLU A 140 -5.92 -10.36 4.51
N ASP A 141 -6.86 -9.66 5.17
CA ASP A 141 -6.45 -8.59 6.09
C ASP A 141 -7.38 -8.42 7.29
N ILE A 142 -6.87 -7.75 8.31
CA ILE A 142 -7.57 -7.34 9.52
C ILE A 142 -7.42 -5.83 9.75
N ALA A 143 -8.54 -5.16 9.99
CA ALA A 143 -8.57 -3.74 10.32
C ALA A 143 -9.33 -3.49 11.61
N TYR A 144 -9.20 -2.30 12.19
CA TYR A 144 -9.93 -1.95 13.40
C TYR A 144 -10.30 -0.46 13.48
N ASP A 145 -11.40 -0.21 14.18
CA ASP A 145 -11.74 1.11 14.70
C ASP A 145 -11.89 1.07 16.23
N ASP A 146 -12.42 2.14 16.80
CA ASP A 146 -12.54 2.28 18.25
C ASP A 146 -13.44 1.20 18.86
N ASN A 147 -14.42 0.71 18.09
CA ASN A 147 -15.48 -0.16 18.56
C ASN A 147 -15.39 -1.59 18.00
N TYR A 148 -14.83 -1.77 16.80
CA TYR A 148 -14.90 -3.01 16.04
C TYR A 148 -13.57 -3.43 15.44
N VAL A 149 -13.46 -4.74 15.24
CA VAL A 149 -12.44 -5.37 14.40
C VAL A 149 -13.12 -5.96 13.18
N TYR A 150 -12.47 -5.82 12.03
CA TYR A 150 -12.95 -6.21 10.72
C TYR A 150 -11.98 -7.22 10.11
N ILE A 151 -12.49 -8.37 9.70
CA ILE A 151 -11.69 -9.46 9.13
C ILE A 151 -12.16 -9.65 7.68
N GLY A 152 -11.26 -9.43 6.72
CA GLY A 152 -11.58 -9.46 5.30
C GLY A 152 -11.48 -10.87 4.71
N ASP A 153 -12.60 -11.48 4.35
CA ASP A 153 -12.67 -12.62 3.41
C ASP A 153 -12.82 -12.03 2.00
N ILE A 154 -11.71 -11.42 1.55
CA ILE A 154 -11.64 -10.48 0.43
C ILE A 154 -10.76 -10.99 -0.72
N GLY A 155 -9.99 -12.05 -0.49
CA GLY A 155 -9.20 -12.72 -1.51
C GLY A 155 -10.08 -13.30 -2.63
N ASN A 156 -9.54 -13.21 -3.84
CA ASN A 156 -10.20 -13.57 -5.08
C ASN A 156 -9.17 -13.89 -6.17
N ASN A 157 -8.13 -14.67 -5.85
CA ASN A 157 -7.06 -15.10 -6.76
C ASN A 157 -7.51 -15.62 -8.15
N ARG A 158 -8.77 -16.06 -8.28
CA ARG A 158 -9.38 -16.58 -9.52
C ARG A 158 -10.31 -15.59 -10.23
N GLY A 159 -10.69 -14.48 -9.60
CA GLY A 159 -11.49 -13.41 -10.19
C GLY A 159 -12.95 -13.75 -10.37
N ASN A 160 -13.43 -14.79 -9.69
CA ASN A 160 -14.77 -15.34 -9.85
C ASN A 160 -15.59 -15.41 -8.56
N ARG A 161 -15.06 -14.94 -7.42
CA ARG A 161 -15.80 -14.81 -6.16
C ARG A 161 -16.98 -13.85 -6.35
N LYS A 162 -18.15 -14.26 -5.89
CA LYS A 162 -19.38 -13.44 -5.80
C LYS A 162 -19.88 -13.25 -4.37
N ASP A 163 -19.11 -13.77 -3.42
CA ASP A 163 -19.42 -13.88 -2.01
C ASP A 163 -18.30 -13.26 -1.17
N LEU A 164 -17.72 -12.15 -1.64
CA LEU A 164 -16.75 -11.35 -0.88
C LEU A 164 -17.44 -10.74 0.34
N LYS A 165 -16.76 -10.74 1.48
CA LYS A 165 -17.33 -10.25 2.73
C LYS A 165 -16.27 -9.82 3.73
N ILE A 166 -16.73 -9.08 4.72
CA ILE A 166 -15.95 -8.65 5.88
C ILE A 166 -16.74 -9.06 7.12
N TYR A 167 -16.09 -9.80 8.01
CA TYR A 167 -16.65 -10.14 9.31
C TYR A 167 -16.36 -9.00 10.28
N LYS A 168 -17.41 -8.50 10.94
CA LYS A 168 -17.34 -7.42 11.91
C LYS A 168 -17.59 -7.97 13.30
N ILE A 169 -16.66 -7.75 14.23
CA ILE A 169 -16.79 -8.18 15.63
C ILE A 169 -16.57 -7.01 16.58
N PRO A 170 -17.29 -6.93 17.71
CA PRO A 170 -16.98 -5.93 18.72
C PRO A 170 -15.58 -6.13 19.27
N ARG A 171 -14.77 -5.06 19.30
CA ARG A 171 -13.39 -5.10 19.83
C ARG A 171 -13.37 -5.57 21.28
N ALA A 172 -14.33 -5.14 22.10
CA ALA A 172 -14.45 -5.55 23.50
C ALA A 172 -14.59 -7.08 23.68
N SER A 173 -15.22 -7.77 22.72
CA SER A 173 -15.39 -9.23 22.76
C SER A 173 -14.06 -9.98 22.63
N LEU A 174 -13.05 -9.41 21.97
CA LEU A 174 -11.71 -10.01 21.89
C LEU A 174 -11.04 -10.14 23.26
N ARG A 175 -11.40 -9.29 24.23
CA ARG A 175 -10.88 -9.36 25.60
C ARG A 175 -11.55 -10.46 26.40
N THR A 176 -12.87 -10.55 26.33
CA THR A 176 -13.67 -11.36 27.27
C THR A 176 -14.08 -12.73 26.72
N GLN A 177 -14.07 -12.94 25.41
CA GLN A 177 -14.63 -14.15 24.80
C GLN A 177 -13.56 -14.99 24.07
N LYS A 178 -13.77 -16.31 24.02
CA LYS A 178 -12.99 -17.25 23.18
C LYS A 178 -13.74 -17.67 21.90
N ASN A 179 -15.05 -17.40 21.85
CA ASN A 179 -15.92 -17.77 20.74
C ASN A 179 -16.86 -16.59 20.46
N ILE A 180 -16.72 -15.97 19.30
CA ILE A 180 -17.45 -14.75 18.93
C ILE A 180 -18.32 -15.06 17.69
N ASN A 181 -19.53 -14.51 17.65
CA ASN A 181 -20.30 -14.43 16.41
C ASN A 181 -20.02 -13.08 15.75
N ALA A 182 -19.71 -13.10 14.46
CA ALA A 182 -19.50 -11.91 13.67
C ALA A 182 -20.78 -11.46 12.98
N GLU A 183 -20.96 -10.15 12.93
CA GLU A 183 -21.77 -9.48 11.93
C GLU A 183 -21.10 -9.59 10.55
N VAL A 184 -21.89 -9.50 9.46
CA VAL A 184 -21.35 -9.70 8.10
C VAL A 184 -21.70 -8.52 7.20
N ILE A 185 -20.66 -7.95 6.60
CA ILE A 185 -20.73 -6.98 5.53
C ILE A 185 -20.42 -7.74 4.24
N ASN A 186 -21.40 -7.93 3.37
CA ASN A 186 -21.22 -8.56 2.06
C ASN A 186 -21.03 -7.48 1.02
N TYR A 187 -20.14 -7.68 0.05
CA TYR A 187 -19.99 -6.71 -1.01
C TYR A 187 -19.65 -7.34 -2.36
N HIS A 188 -19.80 -6.51 -3.40
CA HIS A 188 -19.28 -6.76 -4.74
C HIS A 188 -18.66 -5.47 -5.28
N TYR A 189 -17.68 -5.59 -6.16
CA TYR A 189 -17.11 -4.44 -6.85
C TYR A 189 -18.10 -3.87 -7.85
N ALA A 190 -18.28 -2.54 -7.86
CA ALA A 190 -19.17 -1.86 -8.79
C ALA A 190 -18.81 -2.13 -10.27
N ASP A 191 -17.51 -2.22 -10.55
CA ASP A 191 -16.91 -2.34 -11.87
C ASP A 191 -16.54 -3.78 -12.27
N GLN A 192 -16.75 -4.79 -11.41
CA GLN A 192 -16.60 -6.19 -11.80
C GLN A 192 -17.86 -6.71 -12.48
N LYS A 193 -17.82 -6.83 -13.80
CA LYS A 193 -18.93 -7.40 -14.60
C LYS A 193 -18.71 -8.85 -15.03
N ASN A 194 -17.44 -9.27 -15.10
CA ASN A 194 -17.05 -10.60 -15.55
C ASN A 194 -16.55 -11.44 -14.37
N PHE A 195 -17.10 -12.66 -14.24
CA PHE A 195 -16.75 -13.65 -13.21
C PHE A 195 -16.26 -14.96 -13.82
N VAL A 196 -15.85 -14.96 -15.10
CA VAL A 196 -15.12 -16.08 -15.69
C VAL A 196 -13.79 -16.22 -14.97
N SER A 197 -13.51 -17.41 -14.44
CA SER A 197 -12.28 -17.71 -13.71
C SER A 197 -11.06 -17.42 -14.59
N ARG A 198 -10.19 -16.50 -14.14
CA ARG A 198 -8.94 -16.12 -14.80
C ARG A 198 -7.83 -16.01 -13.75
N PRO A 199 -7.32 -17.14 -13.22
CA PRO A 199 -6.40 -17.14 -12.10
C PRO A 199 -5.23 -16.17 -12.32
N LYS A 200 -5.08 -15.20 -11.40
CA LYS A 200 -4.02 -14.19 -11.43
C LYS A 200 -3.91 -13.43 -12.76
N GLN A 201 -5.05 -13.22 -13.43
CA GLN A 201 -5.17 -12.51 -14.71
C GLN A 201 -6.39 -11.57 -14.68
N HIS A 202 -6.62 -10.91 -13.54
CA HIS A 202 -7.63 -9.88 -13.31
C HIS A 202 -7.16 -8.90 -12.23
N ASN A 203 -7.95 -7.83 -12.01
CA ASN A 203 -7.67 -6.78 -11.02
C ASN A 203 -8.72 -6.69 -9.89
N PHE A 204 -9.50 -7.76 -9.70
CA PHE A 204 -10.54 -7.86 -8.66
C PHE A 204 -10.14 -8.77 -7.48
N ASP A 205 -8.84 -8.85 -7.21
CA ASP A 205 -8.28 -9.43 -6.00
C ASP A 205 -7.99 -8.32 -4.99
N ALA A 206 -8.10 -8.58 -3.70
CA ALA A 206 -7.76 -7.61 -2.66
C ALA A 206 -7.12 -8.29 -1.47
N GLU A 207 -6.08 -7.64 -0.93
CA GLU A 207 -5.23 -8.20 0.12
C GLU A 207 -5.11 -7.26 1.32
N ALA A 208 -5.63 -6.04 1.22
CA ALA A 208 -5.34 -5.02 2.21
C ALA A 208 -6.56 -4.15 2.50
N MET A 209 -6.71 -3.74 3.75
CA MET A 209 -7.86 -2.98 4.23
C MET A 209 -7.53 -2.10 5.43
N VAL A 210 -8.14 -0.91 5.51
CA VAL A 210 -8.16 -0.08 6.73
C VAL A 210 -9.57 0.37 7.07
N ALA A 211 -9.81 0.66 8.35
CA ALA A 211 -11.07 1.19 8.87
C ALA A 211 -10.88 2.62 9.40
N HIS A 212 -11.67 3.56 8.89
CA HIS A 212 -11.60 4.96 9.31
C HIS A 212 -12.93 5.68 9.05
N ASN A 213 -13.36 6.54 9.98
CA ASN A 213 -14.58 7.35 9.87
C ASN A 213 -15.84 6.56 9.44
N ASN A 214 -16.09 5.41 10.07
CA ASN A 214 -17.21 4.51 9.77
C ASN A 214 -17.22 3.96 8.34
N LYS A 215 -16.06 3.97 7.68
CA LYS A 215 -15.83 3.38 6.37
C LYS A 215 -14.74 2.31 6.43
N LEU A 216 -14.80 1.42 5.46
CA LEU A 216 -13.77 0.43 5.16
C LEU A 216 -13.20 0.79 3.79
N TYR A 217 -11.88 0.83 3.73
CA TYR A 217 -11.13 1.11 2.52
C TYR A 217 -10.36 -0.14 2.13
N ILE A 218 -10.61 -0.65 0.94
CA ILE A 218 -10.04 -1.92 0.44
C ILE A 218 -9.09 -1.60 -0.70
N PHE A 219 -7.90 -2.19 -0.66
CA PHE A 219 -6.86 -2.01 -1.68
C PHE A 219 -6.71 -3.30 -2.49
N SER A 220 -6.84 -3.17 -3.81
CA SER A 220 -6.73 -4.33 -4.68
C SER A 220 -5.28 -4.73 -4.96
N LYS A 221 -5.06 -6.03 -5.15
CA LYS A 221 -3.85 -6.60 -5.75
C LYS A 221 -4.10 -6.86 -7.22
N ASN A 222 -3.63 -5.97 -8.08
CA ASN A 222 -3.91 -6.06 -9.50
C ASN A 222 -2.89 -6.93 -10.23
N TRP A 223 -3.27 -8.16 -10.53
CA TRP A 223 -2.39 -9.10 -11.24
C TRP A 223 -2.08 -8.69 -12.69
N GLN A 224 -2.95 -7.92 -13.36
CA GLN A 224 -2.75 -7.62 -14.79
C GLN A 224 -1.85 -6.41 -15.04
N ASN A 225 -1.80 -5.46 -14.10
CA ASN A 225 -1.15 -4.17 -14.35
C ASN A 225 -0.31 -3.64 -13.19
N ASN A 226 -0.17 -4.40 -12.08
CA ASN A 226 0.63 -4.02 -10.90
C ASN A 226 0.26 -2.66 -10.30
N GLN A 227 -0.95 -2.18 -10.54
CA GLN A 227 -1.53 -1.03 -9.85
C GLN A 227 -2.28 -1.50 -8.59
N THR A 228 -2.86 -0.55 -7.87
CA THR A 228 -3.85 -0.84 -6.84
C THR A 228 -5.01 0.13 -6.98
N ARG A 229 -6.22 -0.34 -6.71
CA ARG A 229 -7.44 0.47 -6.67
C ARG A 229 -7.88 0.58 -5.22
N LEU A 230 -8.31 1.79 -4.84
CA LEU A 230 -8.92 2.08 -3.56
C LEU A 230 -10.43 1.96 -3.70
N TYR A 231 -11.05 1.03 -2.98
CA TYR A 231 -12.50 0.91 -2.90
C TYR A 231 -13.02 1.34 -1.54
N GLU A 232 -14.22 1.91 -1.50
CA GLU A 232 -14.89 2.29 -0.25
C GLU A 232 -16.16 1.47 0.02
N LEU A 233 -16.35 1.10 1.28
CA LEU A 233 -17.58 0.54 1.85
C LEU A 233 -17.95 1.25 3.16
N SER A 234 -19.23 1.21 3.52
CA SER A 234 -19.69 1.54 4.88
C SER A 234 -19.37 0.40 5.85
N THR A 235 -19.20 0.70 7.15
CA THR A 235 -19.10 -0.34 8.21
C THR A 235 -20.46 -0.95 8.59
N GLN A 236 -21.54 -0.59 7.90
CA GLN A 236 -22.87 -1.16 8.08
C GLN A 236 -22.97 -2.59 7.51
N THR A 237 -23.70 -3.45 8.21
CA THR A 237 -23.93 -4.84 7.76
C THR A 237 -24.86 -4.93 6.57
N GLY A 238 -24.86 -6.09 5.91
CA GLY A 238 -25.69 -6.35 4.74
C GLY A 238 -24.92 -6.25 3.43
N LYS A 239 -25.65 -6.21 2.30
CA LYS A 239 -25.07 -6.18 0.96
C LYS A 239 -24.75 -4.75 0.54
N GLN A 240 -23.53 -4.54 0.05
CA GLN A 240 -23.04 -3.26 -0.43
C GLN A 240 -22.39 -3.38 -1.81
N THR A 241 -22.19 -2.22 -2.44
CA THR A 241 -21.44 -2.09 -3.70
C THR A 241 -20.18 -1.27 -3.41
N ALA A 242 -19.01 -1.88 -3.56
CA ALA A 242 -17.73 -1.24 -3.39
C ALA A 242 -17.43 -0.34 -4.60
N LYS A 243 -17.32 0.97 -4.38
CA LYS A 243 -17.02 1.94 -5.44
C LYS A 243 -15.52 2.18 -5.49
N ASN A 244 -14.94 2.13 -6.70
CA ASN A 244 -13.56 2.54 -6.92
C ASN A 244 -13.46 4.07 -6.76
N LEU A 245 -12.74 4.52 -5.75
CA LEU A 245 -12.48 5.94 -5.49
C LEU A 245 -11.32 6.45 -6.34
N SER A 246 -10.20 5.73 -6.35
CA SER A 246 -8.97 6.14 -7.01
C SER A 246 -8.06 4.96 -7.32
N THR A 247 -7.03 5.19 -8.12
CA THR A 247 -6.08 4.16 -8.55
C THR A 247 -4.67 4.69 -8.47
N PHE A 248 -3.75 3.88 -7.98
CA PHE A 248 -2.35 4.24 -7.83
C PHE A 248 -1.43 3.21 -8.52
N ASN A 249 -0.39 3.70 -9.19
CA ASN A 249 0.67 2.84 -9.71
C ASN A 249 1.65 2.52 -8.58
N ILE A 250 1.31 1.51 -7.79
CA ILE A 250 2.06 1.06 -6.62
C ILE A 250 3.35 0.30 -6.98
N GLN A 251 3.53 -0.08 -8.26
CA GLN A 251 4.72 -0.76 -8.79
C GLN A 251 5.03 -2.11 -8.13
N GLY A 252 4.01 -2.83 -7.68
CA GLY A 252 4.15 -4.09 -6.97
C GLY A 252 2.81 -4.74 -6.66
N MET A 253 2.83 -5.87 -5.96
CA MET A 253 1.63 -6.51 -5.43
C MET A 253 1.36 -6.01 -4.03
N VAL A 254 0.25 -5.29 -3.80
CA VAL A 254 -0.19 -4.90 -2.45
C VAL A 254 -0.48 -6.14 -1.62
N THR A 255 -0.09 -6.10 -0.34
CA THR A 255 -0.24 -7.24 0.59
C THR A 255 -0.83 -6.89 1.94
N ALA A 256 -0.67 -5.66 2.43
CA ALA A 256 -1.26 -5.24 3.69
C ALA A 256 -1.35 -3.71 3.76
N ALA A 257 -2.23 -3.22 4.63
CA ALA A 257 -2.39 -1.79 4.89
C ALA A 257 -2.48 -1.50 6.39
N THR A 258 -2.00 -0.32 6.79
CA THR A 258 -2.27 0.20 8.14
C THR A 258 -2.37 1.71 8.12
N LEU A 259 -3.16 2.27 9.03
CA LEU A 259 -3.44 3.70 9.10
C LEU A 259 -3.15 4.23 10.50
N ASN A 260 -2.26 5.20 10.60
CA ASN A 260 -2.13 6.05 11.76
C ASN A 260 -3.13 7.22 11.62
N LYS A 261 -4.20 7.17 12.41
CA LYS A 261 -5.31 8.14 12.36
C LYS A 261 -4.94 9.50 12.96
N GLU A 262 -3.96 9.53 13.86
CA GLU A 262 -3.49 10.78 14.50
C GLU A 262 -2.61 11.58 13.55
N LEU A 263 -1.73 10.88 12.82
CA LEU A 263 -0.83 11.50 11.84
C LEU A 263 -1.44 11.60 10.44
N ASN A 264 -2.58 10.94 10.19
CA ASN A 264 -3.12 10.74 8.85
C ASN A 264 -2.08 10.17 7.87
N ILE A 265 -1.40 9.09 8.29
CA ILE A 265 -0.43 8.37 7.46
C ILE A 265 -0.94 6.96 7.19
N LEU A 266 -1.17 6.63 5.93
CA LEU A 266 -1.44 5.27 5.46
C LEU A 266 -0.11 4.63 5.02
N LEU A 267 0.15 3.41 5.47
CA LEU A 267 1.20 2.56 4.91
C LEU A 267 0.58 1.43 4.09
N LEU A 268 1.14 1.16 2.91
CA LEU A 268 0.88 -0.03 2.11
C LEU A 268 2.17 -0.83 1.91
N THR A 269 2.14 -2.12 2.23
CA THR A 269 3.22 -3.03 1.87
C THR A 269 2.98 -3.58 0.47
N THR A 270 4.07 -3.81 -0.26
CA THR A 270 4.05 -4.59 -1.49
C THR A 270 5.21 -5.55 -1.58
N TYR A 271 5.12 -6.55 -2.46
CA TYR A 271 6.29 -7.27 -2.94
C TYR A 271 6.37 -7.35 -4.47
N SER A 272 7.59 -7.56 -4.97
CA SER A 272 7.85 -7.93 -6.37
C SER A 272 7.75 -9.44 -6.61
N SER A 273 7.82 -9.88 -7.87
CA SER A 273 7.90 -11.31 -8.21
C SER A 273 9.12 -12.03 -7.59
N LEU A 274 10.17 -11.28 -7.23
CA LEU A 274 11.36 -11.76 -6.53
C LEU A 274 11.24 -11.64 -4.99
N LEU A 275 10.04 -11.33 -4.48
CA LEU A 275 9.75 -11.14 -3.06
C LEU A 275 10.48 -9.95 -2.40
N ASN A 276 10.94 -8.97 -3.19
CA ASN A 276 11.47 -7.73 -2.64
C ASN A 276 10.31 -6.92 -2.06
N VAL A 277 10.34 -6.69 -0.75
CA VAL A 277 9.32 -5.93 -0.03
C VAL A 277 9.56 -4.44 -0.23
N ASN A 278 8.50 -3.68 -0.47
CA ASN A 278 8.48 -2.23 -0.45
C ASN A 278 7.36 -1.73 0.46
N VAL A 279 7.52 -0.54 1.03
CA VAL A 279 6.47 0.14 1.79
C VAL A 279 6.24 1.52 1.18
N TRP A 280 4.99 1.84 0.92
CA TRP A 280 4.56 3.18 0.51
C TRP A 280 3.85 3.87 1.67
N ALA A 281 4.29 5.08 1.99
CA ALA A 281 3.61 6.00 2.88
C ALA A 281 2.79 7.02 2.09
N PHE A 282 1.55 7.25 2.52
CA PHE A 282 0.66 8.27 1.97
C PHE A 282 0.21 9.21 3.09
N SER A 283 0.34 10.52 2.87
CA SER A 283 0.04 11.57 3.84
C SER A 283 -0.59 12.78 3.16
N ASN A 284 -1.08 13.75 3.94
CA ASN A 284 -1.66 15.00 3.41
C ASN A 284 -2.79 14.78 2.37
N TYR A 285 -3.45 13.62 2.43
CA TYR A 285 -4.59 13.31 1.59
C TYR A 285 -5.85 14.01 2.12
N THR A 286 -6.83 14.17 1.25
CA THR A 286 -8.12 14.78 1.60
C THR A 286 -9.26 13.82 1.32
N ASN A 287 -10.34 13.93 2.11
CA ASN A 287 -11.55 13.11 1.97
C ASN A 287 -11.32 11.58 2.00
N ASN A 288 -10.24 11.13 2.65
CA ASN A 288 -9.82 9.72 2.71
C ASN A 288 -9.54 9.06 1.36
N ASP A 289 -9.35 9.84 0.29
CA ASP A 289 -8.71 9.34 -0.93
C ASP A 289 -7.20 9.40 -0.75
N PHE A 290 -6.64 8.35 -0.15
CA PHE A 290 -5.23 8.28 0.23
C PHE A 290 -4.26 8.53 -0.94
N PHE A 291 -4.68 8.29 -2.18
CA PHE A 291 -3.82 8.43 -3.36
C PHE A 291 -3.77 9.84 -3.95
N ASN A 292 -4.59 10.77 -3.43
CA ASN A 292 -4.56 12.18 -3.83
C ASN A 292 -3.57 13.04 -3.03
N GLY A 293 -2.99 12.48 -1.95
CA GLY A 293 -2.02 13.15 -1.10
C GLY A 293 -0.58 12.96 -1.56
N ASP A 294 0.33 13.29 -0.65
CA ASP A 294 1.74 12.98 -0.79
C ASP A 294 1.96 11.47 -0.72
N LYS A 295 2.96 11.00 -1.47
CA LYS A 295 3.25 9.58 -1.67
C LYS A 295 4.75 9.38 -1.68
N LYS A 296 5.21 8.49 -0.82
CA LYS A 296 6.62 8.21 -0.63
C LYS A 296 6.85 6.71 -0.51
N GLN A 297 7.65 6.16 -1.40
CA GLN A 297 8.20 4.82 -1.18
C GLN A 297 9.32 4.97 -0.15
N LEU A 298 9.25 4.20 0.93
CA LEU A 298 10.27 4.20 1.97
C LEU A 298 11.55 3.57 1.43
N ASN A 299 12.69 4.20 1.71
CA ASN A 299 13.99 3.70 1.27
C ASN A 299 14.57 2.80 2.34
N PHE A 300 14.82 1.52 2.03
CA PHE A 300 15.44 0.61 2.99
C PHE A 300 16.95 0.59 2.85
N THR A 301 17.66 0.63 3.99
CA THR A 301 19.13 0.45 4.05
C THR A 301 19.61 -0.87 3.47
N ALA A 302 18.80 -1.92 3.58
CA ALA A 302 19.03 -3.23 2.98
C ALA A 302 17.72 -3.78 2.42
N PRO A 303 17.73 -4.59 1.35
CA PRO A 303 16.51 -5.17 0.83
C PRO A 303 15.92 -6.20 1.82
N LEU A 304 14.62 -6.10 2.09
CA LEU A 304 13.87 -7.17 2.76
C LEU A 304 13.32 -8.12 1.69
N GLN A 305 13.71 -9.39 1.75
CA GLN A 305 13.12 -10.45 0.94
C GLN A 305 12.16 -11.27 1.81
N GLY A 306 10.90 -11.31 1.40
CA GLY A 306 9.87 -12.04 2.11
C GLY A 306 8.49 -11.80 1.53
N GLN A 307 7.55 -12.58 2.03
CA GLN A 307 6.13 -12.42 1.74
C GLN A 307 5.52 -11.75 2.97
N VAL A 308 5.71 -10.43 3.08
CA VAL A 308 5.10 -9.60 4.14
C VAL A 308 3.63 -9.41 3.80
N GLU A 309 2.75 -9.96 4.64
CA GLU A 309 1.28 -9.99 4.46
C GLU A 309 0.57 -9.33 5.65
N GLY A 310 1.29 -8.65 6.53
CA GLY A 310 0.69 -7.88 7.63
C GLY A 310 1.55 -6.71 8.05
N ILE A 311 0.91 -5.59 8.37
CA ILE A 311 1.56 -4.38 8.89
C ILE A 311 0.65 -3.69 9.91
N THR A 312 1.21 -3.19 11.01
CA THR A 312 0.46 -2.36 11.97
C THR A 312 1.36 -1.32 12.60
N PHE A 313 0.86 -0.11 12.80
CA PHE A 313 1.58 0.91 13.56
C PHE A 313 1.86 0.47 15.02
N ILE A 314 3.04 0.84 15.51
CA ILE A 314 3.47 0.73 16.91
C ILE A 314 3.24 2.07 17.61
N ASN A 315 3.69 3.14 16.97
CA ASN A 315 3.59 4.54 17.40
C ASN A 315 3.65 5.44 16.13
N SER A 316 4.11 6.69 16.25
CA SER A 316 4.17 7.67 15.16
C SER A 316 4.86 7.18 13.88
N TYR A 317 6.13 6.75 13.99
CA TYR A 317 6.96 6.42 12.82
C TYR A 317 7.60 5.03 12.91
N LYS A 318 6.94 4.12 13.65
CA LYS A 318 7.32 2.72 13.70
C LYS A 318 6.12 1.81 13.45
N ALA A 319 6.35 0.70 12.77
CA ALA A 319 5.34 -0.32 12.49
C ALA A 319 5.90 -1.73 12.71
N TYR A 320 5.05 -2.67 13.08
CA TYR A 320 5.37 -4.09 12.95
C TYR A 320 4.98 -4.58 11.56
N MET A 321 5.76 -5.49 11.00
CA MET A 321 5.44 -6.24 9.78
C MET A 321 5.54 -7.73 10.05
N SER A 322 4.61 -8.53 9.54
CA SER A 322 4.64 -9.99 9.63
C SER A 322 4.81 -10.62 8.25
N SER A 323 5.70 -11.61 8.15
CA SER A 323 5.90 -12.39 6.93
C SER A 323 5.47 -13.83 7.10
N GLU A 324 4.99 -14.44 6.02
CA GLU A 324 4.70 -15.87 5.96
C GLU A 324 5.97 -16.73 5.97
N ALA A 325 5.78 -18.01 6.29
CA ALA A 325 6.79 -19.03 6.10
C ALA A 325 6.87 -19.40 4.60
N ILE A 326 8.03 -19.18 3.99
CA ILE A 326 8.27 -19.52 2.60
C ILE A 326 9.16 -20.75 2.53
N LYS A 327 8.73 -21.76 1.75
CA LYS A 327 9.58 -22.89 1.38
C LYS A 327 9.75 -22.93 -0.14
N LYS A 328 10.94 -22.60 -0.62
CA LYS A 328 11.36 -22.80 -2.02
C LYS A 328 12.39 -23.93 -2.08
N PHE A 329 12.69 -24.42 -3.28
CA PHE A 329 13.63 -25.54 -3.47
C PHE A 329 15.03 -25.24 -2.91
N ILE A 330 15.49 -23.99 -3.00
CA ILE A 330 16.85 -23.55 -2.63
C ILE A 330 16.95 -22.79 -1.31
N PHE A 331 15.82 -22.38 -0.70
CA PHE A 331 15.81 -21.67 0.58
C PHE A 331 14.48 -21.86 1.32
N SER A 332 14.51 -21.70 2.64
CA SER A 332 13.34 -21.69 3.50
C SER A 332 13.44 -20.55 4.51
N PHE A 333 12.35 -19.83 4.72
CA PHE A 333 12.21 -18.81 5.75
C PHE A 333 11.03 -19.18 6.64
N ASN A 334 11.19 -19.03 7.96
CA ASN A 334 10.09 -19.15 8.91
C ASN A 334 9.26 -17.87 8.92
N ALA A 335 7.97 -18.00 9.21
CA ALA A 335 7.11 -16.85 9.47
C ALA A 335 7.73 -15.99 10.58
N SER A 336 7.82 -14.68 10.37
CA SER A 336 8.63 -13.80 11.21
C SER A 336 7.95 -12.45 11.42
N LEU A 337 8.21 -11.83 12.58
CA LEU A 337 7.85 -10.45 12.86
C LEU A 337 9.08 -9.55 12.71
N TYR A 338 8.89 -8.41 12.07
CA TYR A 338 9.87 -7.35 11.90
C TYR A 338 9.32 -6.06 12.51
N GLU A 339 10.22 -5.22 13.02
CA GLU A 339 9.92 -3.83 13.34
C GLU A 339 10.51 -2.95 12.25
N LEU A 340 9.70 -2.07 11.69
CA LEU A 340 10.05 -1.03 10.75
C LEU A 340 10.14 0.29 11.52
N ASP A 341 11.26 1.00 11.38
CA ASP A 341 11.47 2.36 11.84
C ASP A 341 11.70 3.26 10.62
N PHE A 342 10.89 4.29 10.49
CA PHE A 342 10.92 5.23 9.38
C PHE A 342 10.88 6.68 9.86
N SER A 343 11.30 6.93 11.11
CA SER A 343 11.33 8.28 11.68
C SER A 343 12.19 9.25 10.85
N GLU A 344 13.35 8.80 10.36
CA GLU A 344 14.26 9.62 9.56
C GLU A 344 13.66 10.07 8.21
N GLU A 345 12.56 9.45 7.77
CA GLU A 345 11.87 9.85 6.54
C GLU A 345 10.99 11.09 6.75
N PHE A 346 10.77 11.50 8.00
CA PHE A 346 9.91 12.61 8.42
C PHE A 346 10.61 13.61 9.37
N GLU A 347 11.90 13.42 9.62
CA GLU A 347 12.83 14.40 10.24
C GLU A 347 13.53 15.22 9.13
#